data_AF-A0A7V9BH03-F1
#
_entry.id   AF-A0A7V9BH03-F1
#
_cell.length_a   1.000
_cell.length_b   1.000
_cell.length_c   1.000
_cell.angle_alpha   90.00
_cell.angle_beta   90.00
_cell.angle_gamma   90.00
#
_symmetry.space_group_name_H-M   'P 1'
#
loop_
_entity.id
_entity.type
_entity.pdbx_description
1 polymer ?
#
loop_
_entity_poly.entity_id
_entity_poly.type
_entity_poly.pdbx_seq_one_letter_code
_entity_poly.pdbx_strand_id
1 'polypeptide(L)'
;MCDSKELIVGYLYDELAIGERREFDAHLAICADCRLEIEELQATRTHLALWAPPVPELSFRVTRGGAPAAPALPERSRFVPAFAFAAAAVIVLAVAAAIANVEVRYAPDGVTVRTGWARSGAPPDAQVAGRASTDAPRMVEASRSGDFAVLERRLSEIEFALGEAPPAATLQAASTSRMSDAEILRRVRQIVGDAEARQETAVARRMLDVVRDFERQRRTDVALIQQGIGQYQGLTNTEIAQNRDMLNQLVRAASSRQEK
;
A
#
# COMPACT_ATOMS: atom_id res chain seq x y z
N MET A 1 15.73 53.89 -7.15
CA MET A 1 16.27 52.71 -6.45
C MET A 1 16.16 51.56 -7.42
N CYS A 2 17.18 50.73 -7.57
CA CYS A 2 17.09 49.55 -8.43
C CYS A 2 16.01 48.63 -7.87
N ASP A 3 15.14 48.15 -8.75
CA ASP A 3 13.95 47.41 -8.40
C ASP A 3 14.26 46.05 -7.76
N SER A 4 13.33 45.56 -6.95
CA SER A 4 13.44 44.28 -6.23
C SER A 4 13.68 43.12 -7.20
N LYS A 5 14.52 42.14 -6.81
CA LYS A 5 14.80 40.91 -7.58
C LYS A 5 13.54 40.17 -8.07
N GLU A 6 12.43 40.32 -7.35
CA GLU A 6 11.12 39.78 -7.73
C GLU A 6 10.61 40.33 -9.07
N LEU A 7 10.81 41.63 -9.36
CA LEU A 7 10.41 42.23 -10.64
C LEU A 7 11.26 41.71 -11.80
N ILE A 8 12.55 41.47 -11.58
CA ILE A 8 13.46 40.87 -12.58
C ILE A 8 12.99 39.44 -12.92
N VAL A 9 12.69 38.63 -11.90
CA VAL A 9 12.20 37.25 -12.09
C VAL A 9 10.84 37.26 -12.79
N GLY A 10 9.90 38.09 -12.32
CA GLY A 10 8.58 38.24 -12.93
C GLY A 10 8.68 38.68 -14.40
N TYR A 11 9.59 39.59 -14.72
CA TYR A 11 9.84 40.02 -16.10
C TYR A 11 10.39 38.88 -16.96
N LEU A 12 11.34 38.10 -16.44
CA LEU A 12 11.97 36.99 -17.16
C LEU A 12 10.99 35.85 -17.49
N TYR A 13 9.98 35.63 -16.64
CA TYR A 13 8.96 34.61 -16.82
C TYR A 13 7.63 35.14 -17.40
N ASP A 14 7.57 36.43 -17.76
CA ASP A 14 6.37 37.12 -18.28
C ASP A 14 5.18 37.04 -17.30
N GLU A 15 5.46 37.12 -16.00
CA GLU A 15 4.48 37.03 -14.90
C GLU A 15 4.03 38.42 -14.38
N LEU A 16 4.62 39.51 -14.88
CA LEU A 16 4.25 40.87 -14.47
C LEU A 16 2.91 41.31 -15.09
N ALA A 17 2.13 42.07 -14.32
CA ALA A 17 0.96 42.73 -14.89
C ALA A 17 1.39 43.75 -15.97
N ILE A 18 0.50 44.03 -16.93
CA ILE A 18 0.81 44.93 -18.07
C ILE A 18 1.28 46.33 -17.60
N GLY A 19 0.73 46.84 -16.50
CA GLY A 19 1.15 48.11 -15.91
C GLY A 19 2.58 48.06 -15.36
N GLU A 20 2.85 47.07 -14.51
CA GLU A 20 4.16 46.82 -13.90
C GLU A 20 5.24 46.57 -14.95
N ARG A 21 4.91 45.83 -16.01
CA ARG A 21 5.83 45.58 -17.11
C ARG A 21 6.24 46.86 -17.83
N ARG A 22 5.31 47.79 -18.08
CA ARG A 22 5.61 49.09 -18.72
C ARG A 22 6.48 49.98 -17.83
N GLU A 23 6.21 49.99 -16.54
CA GLU A 23 7.02 50.73 -15.56
C GLU A 23 8.44 50.17 -15.50
N PHE A 24 8.55 48.84 -15.50
CA PHE A 24 9.84 48.16 -15.50
C PHE A 24 10.59 48.33 -16.83
N ASP A 25 9.92 48.30 -17.99
CA ASP A 25 10.54 48.62 -19.28
C ASP A 25 11.09 50.06 -19.31
N ALA A 26 10.37 51.01 -18.71
CA ALA A 26 10.86 52.39 -18.55
C ALA A 26 12.08 52.46 -17.62
N HIS A 27 12.12 51.63 -16.56
CA HIS A 27 13.29 51.49 -15.70
C HIS A 27 14.49 50.92 -16.47
N LEU A 28 14.29 49.86 -17.25
CA LEU A 28 15.33 49.23 -18.06
C LEU A 28 15.93 50.18 -19.11
N ALA A 29 15.18 51.17 -19.59
CA ALA A 29 15.73 52.18 -20.48
C ALA A 29 16.84 53.03 -19.82
N ILE A 30 16.80 53.18 -18.49
CA ILE A 30 17.63 54.12 -17.73
C ILE A 30 18.69 53.38 -16.89
N CYS A 31 18.36 52.21 -16.34
CA CYS A 31 19.25 51.45 -15.46
C CYS A 31 20.10 50.43 -16.23
N ALA A 32 21.42 50.63 -16.26
CA ALA A 32 22.35 49.70 -16.90
C ALA A 32 22.51 48.39 -16.12
N ASP A 33 22.52 48.45 -14.79
CA ASP A 33 22.74 47.28 -13.93
C ASP A 33 21.60 46.25 -14.09
N CYS A 34 20.34 46.72 -14.07
CA CYS A 34 19.18 45.83 -14.26
C CYS A 34 19.14 45.22 -15.67
N ARG A 35 19.64 45.91 -16.70
CA ARG A 35 19.79 45.31 -18.04
C ARG A 35 20.82 44.19 -18.04
N LEU A 36 21.99 44.43 -17.43
CA LEU A 36 23.04 43.42 -17.31
C LEU A 36 22.55 42.18 -16.57
N GLU A 37 21.84 42.36 -15.44
CA GLU A 37 21.28 41.22 -14.69
C GLU A 37 20.30 40.40 -15.52
N ILE A 38 19.43 41.04 -16.32
CA ILE A 38 18.50 40.33 -17.21
C ILE A 38 19.26 39.56 -18.31
N GLU A 39 20.26 40.19 -18.92
CA GLU A 39 21.08 39.56 -19.95
C GLU A 39 21.82 38.33 -19.40
N GLU A 40 22.40 38.42 -18.21
CA GLU A 40 23.08 37.30 -17.53
C GLU A 40 22.12 36.13 -17.22
N LEU A 41 20.91 36.44 -16.74
CA LEU A 41 19.89 35.42 -16.44
C LEU A 41 19.35 34.77 -17.72
N GLN A 42 19.14 35.54 -18.79
CA GLN A 42 18.74 35.02 -20.10
C GLN A 42 19.82 34.13 -20.73
N ALA A 43 21.10 34.51 -20.61
CA ALA A 43 22.22 33.69 -21.03
C ALA A 43 22.27 32.36 -20.27
N THR A 44 22.08 32.39 -18.95
CA THR A 44 22.00 31.19 -18.10
C THR A 44 20.85 30.28 -18.53
N ARG A 45 19.67 30.84 -18.79
CA ARG A 45 18.50 30.08 -19.27
C ARG A 45 18.78 29.41 -20.62
N THR A 46 19.44 30.11 -21.53
CA THR A 46 19.84 29.55 -22.82
C THR A 46 20.84 28.40 -22.64
N HIS A 47 21.81 28.54 -21.74
CA HIS A 47 22.76 27.49 -21.42
C HIS A 47 22.10 26.26 -20.80
N LEU A 48 21.15 26.45 -19.87
CA LEU A 48 20.38 25.36 -19.26
C LEU A 48 19.41 24.70 -20.26
N ALA A 49 18.89 25.44 -21.23
CA ALA A 49 18.05 24.87 -22.29
C ALA A 49 18.82 23.92 -23.21
N LEU A 50 20.14 24.10 -23.34
CA LEU A 50 21.03 23.18 -24.06
C LEU A 50 21.42 21.96 -23.23
N TRP A 51 21.18 21.99 -21.91
CA TRP A 51 21.52 20.87 -21.06
C TRP A 51 20.56 19.70 -21.27
N ALA A 52 21.08 18.62 -21.85
CA ALA A 52 20.39 17.35 -21.88
C ALA A 52 20.73 16.56 -20.60
N PRO A 53 19.73 16.17 -19.78
CA PRO A 53 19.99 15.35 -18.62
C PRO A 53 20.60 14.01 -19.07
N PRO A 54 21.64 13.50 -18.37
CA PRO A 54 22.16 12.18 -18.66
C PRO A 54 21.04 11.17 -18.46
N VAL A 55 20.78 10.33 -19.47
CA VAL A 55 19.78 9.26 -19.35
C VAL A 55 20.30 8.28 -18.29
N PRO A 56 19.64 8.14 -17.13
CA PRO A 56 20.05 7.14 -16.17
C PRO A 56 19.79 5.76 -16.79
N GLU A 57 20.80 4.88 -16.75
CA GLU A 57 20.64 3.44 -16.95
C GLU A 57 19.80 2.90 -15.79
N LEU A 58 18.48 3.06 -15.87
CA LEU A 58 17.58 2.49 -14.89
C LEU A 58 17.57 0.98 -15.10
N SER A 59 18.07 0.23 -14.12
CA SER A 59 18.00 -1.24 -14.09
C SER A 59 16.57 -1.79 -13.96
N PHE A 60 15.58 -0.91 -13.93
CA PHE A 60 14.16 -1.24 -13.86
C PHE A 60 13.39 -0.56 -15.00
N ARG A 61 12.44 -1.30 -15.57
CA ARG A 61 11.55 -0.81 -16.63
C ARG A 61 10.27 -0.27 -16.00
N VAL A 62 10.04 1.04 -16.13
CA VAL A 62 8.77 1.66 -15.70
C VAL A 62 7.68 1.27 -16.69
N THR A 63 6.87 0.26 -16.34
CA THR A 63 5.64 -0.05 -17.06
C THR A 63 4.55 0.92 -16.58
N ARG A 64 4.11 1.87 -17.43
CA ARG A 64 2.82 2.53 -17.21
C ARG A 64 1.76 1.43 -17.13
N GLY A 65 0.96 1.45 -16.08
CA GLY A 65 -0.03 0.42 -15.79
C GLY A 65 -1.11 0.31 -16.86
N GLY A 66 -0.81 -0.40 -17.94
CA GLY A 66 -1.75 -1.36 -18.49
C GLY A 66 -1.58 -2.62 -17.65
N ALA A 67 -2.65 -3.09 -17.02
CA ALA A 67 -2.65 -4.39 -16.37
C ALA A 67 -2.01 -5.41 -17.33
N PRO A 68 -1.01 -6.20 -16.90
CA PRO A 68 -0.49 -7.25 -17.76
C PRO A 68 -1.67 -8.14 -18.15
N ALA A 69 -1.86 -8.37 -19.45
CA ALA A 69 -2.78 -9.41 -19.91
C ALA A 69 -2.35 -10.69 -19.19
N ALA A 70 -3.21 -11.19 -18.31
CA ALA A 70 -2.91 -12.39 -17.54
C ALA A 70 -2.51 -13.49 -18.53
N PRO A 71 -1.41 -14.23 -18.29
CA PRO A 71 -1.05 -15.33 -19.17
C PRO A 71 -2.22 -16.30 -19.17
N ALA A 72 -2.78 -16.54 -20.35
CA ALA A 72 -3.79 -17.58 -20.55
C ALA A 72 -3.13 -18.91 -20.15
N LEU A 73 -3.46 -19.39 -18.94
CA LEU A 73 -3.02 -20.69 -18.49
C LEU A 73 -3.54 -21.73 -19.47
N PRO A 74 -2.69 -22.67 -19.95
CA PRO A 74 -3.13 -23.70 -20.86
C PRO A 74 -4.20 -24.55 -20.19
N GLU A 75 -5.29 -24.79 -20.92
CA GLU A 75 -6.49 -25.52 -20.51
C GLU A 75 -6.25 -27.04 -20.31
N ARG A 76 -5.06 -27.43 -19.84
CA ARG A 76 -4.67 -28.82 -19.74
C ARG A 76 -4.74 -29.32 -18.30
N SER A 77 -5.84 -30.03 -18.04
CA SER A 77 -6.02 -31.06 -17.01
C SER A 77 -6.27 -30.57 -15.58
N ARG A 78 -7.52 -30.15 -15.33
CA ARG A 78 -8.14 -30.04 -13.98
C ARG A 78 -8.41 -31.41 -13.34
N PHE A 79 -7.41 -32.27 -13.30
CA PHE A 79 -7.43 -33.41 -12.36
C PHE A 79 -6.51 -33.06 -11.21
N VAL A 80 -7.04 -32.20 -10.32
CA VAL A 80 -6.45 -32.06 -8.99
C VAL A 80 -6.91 -33.29 -8.21
N PRO A 81 -6.01 -34.22 -7.84
CA PRO A 81 -6.42 -35.42 -7.13
C PRO A 81 -6.94 -35.03 -5.74
N ALA A 82 -8.04 -35.66 -5.31
CA ALA A 82 -8.81 -35.27 -4.12
C ALA A 82 -7.99 -35.16 -2.81
N PHE A 83 -6.81 -35.80 -2.74
CA PHE A 83 -5.91 -35.69 -1.59
C PHE A 83 -5.30 -34.30 -1.39
N ALA A 84 -5.20 -33.48 -2.45
CA ALA A 84 -4.70 -32.10 -2.32
C ALA A 84 -5.69 -31.20 -1.56
N PHE A 85 -7.00 -31.46 -1.69
CA PHE A 85 -8.02 -30.76 -0.89
C PHE A 85 -8.02 -31.20 0.57
N ALA A 86 -7.68 -32.46 0.86
CA ALA A 86 -7.57 -32.93 2.23
C ALA A 86 -6.45 -32.21 3.00
N ALA A 87 -5.29 -32.01 2.38
CA ALA A 87 -4.19 -31.26 3.00
C ALA A 87 -4.55 -29.78 3.24
N ALA A 88 -5.20 -29.13 2.25
CA ALA A 88 -5.67 -27.77 2.40
C ALA A 88 -6.74 -27.63 3.50
N ALA A 89 -7.69 -28.57 3.58
CA ALA A 89 -8.73 -28.57 4.61
C ALA A 89 -8.15 -28.74 6.02
N VAL A 90 -7.13 -29.58 6.21
CA VAL A 90 -6.44 -29.74 7.50
C VAL A 90 -5.74 -28.46 7.92
N ILE A 91 -5.08 -27.76 6.98
CA ILE A 91 -4.41 -26.48 7.29
C ILE A 91 -5.43 -25.41 7.67
N VAL A 92 -6.54 -25.29 6.93
CA VAL A 92 -7.60 -24.33 7.24
C VAL A 92 -8.23 -24.63 8.61
N LEU A 93 -8.47 -25.91 8.93
CA LEU A 93 -8.96 -26.32 10.25
C LEU A 93 -7.95 -26.04 11.36
N ALA A 94 -6.65 -26.26 11.13
CA ALA A 94 -5.60 -25.94 12.09
C ALA A 94 -5.50 -24.44 12.36
N VAL A 95 -5.60 -23.61 11.31
CA VAL A 95 -5.62 -22.14 11.43
C VAL A 95 -6.88 -21.68 12.16
N ALA A 96 -8.06 -22.23 11.83
CA ALA A 96 -9.29 -21.91 12.53
C ALA A 96 -9.26 -22.32 14.01
N ALA A 97 -8.70 -23.50 14.34
CA ALA A 97 -8.53 -23.98 15.71
C ALA A 97 -7.55 -23.11 16.52
N ALA A 98 -6.49 -22.60 15.87
CA ALA A 98 -5.55 -21.65 16.49
C ALA A 98 -6.23 -20.31 16.78
N ILE A 99 -7.05 -19.79 15.87
CA ILE A 99 -7.81 -18.54 16.07
C ILE A 99 -8.86 -18.72 17.18
N ALA A 100 -9.49 -19.90 17.27
CA ALA A 100 -10.51 -20.21 18.27
C ALA A 100 -9.96 -20.62 19.66
N ASN A 101 -8.63 -20.66 19.84
CA ASN A 101 -7.96 -21.06 21.08
C ASN A 101 -8.41 -22.45 21.60
N VAL A 102 -8.42 -23.44 20.70
CA VAL A 102 -8.81 -24.82 21.02
C VAL A 102 -7.62 -25.58 21.60
N GLU A 103 -7.69 -25.95 22.89
CA GLU A 103 -6.66 -26.77 23.55
C GLU A 103 -7.18 -28.21 23.68
N VAL A 104 -6.48 -29.16 23.06
CA VAL A 104 -6.77 -30.60 23.16
C VAL A 104 -5.70 -31.24 24.04
N ARG A 105 -6.09 -31.73 25.22
CA ARG A 105 -5.20 -32.52 26.08
C ARG A 105 -5.64 -33.97 26.10
N TYR A 106 -4.70 -34.84 25.73
CA TYR A 106 -4.84 -36.29 25.85
C TYR A 106 -4.31 -36.72 27.22
N ALA A 107 -5.19 -37.23 28.07
CA ALA A 107 -4.85 -37.86 29.33
C ALA A 107 -5.11 -39.38 29.24
N PRO A 108 -4.51 -40.20 30.12
CA PRO A 108 -4.74 -41.65 30.12
C PRO A 108 -6.22 -42.03 30.27
N ASP A 109 -7.03 -41.13 30.85
CA ASP A 109 -8.44 -41.36 31.18
C ASP A 109 -9.41 -40.78 30.12
N GLY A 110 -8.89 -40.13 29.06
CA GLY A 110 -9.70 -39.60 27.96
C GLY A 110 -9.13 -38.36 27.27
N VAL A 111 -9.86 -37.86 26.26
CA VAL A 111 -9.53 -36.64 25.51
C VAL A 111 -10.36 -35.48 26.04
N THR A 112 -9.71 -34.44 26.55
CA THR A 112 -10.38 -33.21 26.96
C THR A 112 -10.14 -32.13 25.90
N VAL A 113 -11.24 -31.60 25.33
CA VAL A 113 -11.20 -30.51 24.35
C VAL A 113 -11.76 -29.27 25.03
N ARG A 114 -10.94 -28.23 25.18
CA ARG A 114 -11.34 -26.95 25.75
C ARG A 114 -11.38 -25.90 24.65
N THR A 115 -12.57 -25.37 24.37
CA THR A 115 -12.78 -24.26 23.45
C THR A 115 -13.36 -23.09 24.23
N GLY A 116 -12.75 -21.91 24.23
CA GLY A 116 -13.37 -20.79 24.93
C GLY A 116 -12.69 -19.43 24.83
N TRP A 117 -13.45 -18.47 24.30
CA TRP A 117 -13.47 -17.08 24.78
C TRP A 117 -14.78 -16.91 25.55
N ALA A 118 -14.83 -17.43 26.77
CA ALA A 118 -15.92 -17.16 27.70
C ALA A 118 -15.32 -16.84 29.07
N ARG A 119 -15.87 -15.78 29.66
CA ARG A 119 -15.43 -15.11 30.89
C ARG A 119 -15.25 -16.10 32.05
N SER A 120 -14.25 -15.82 32.89
CA SER A 120 -14.00 -16.48 34.17
C SER A 120 -15.27 -16.63 35.01
N GLY A 121 -15.49 -17.80 35.60
CA GLY A 121 -16.57 -18.03 36.57
C GLY A 121 -16.67 -19.44 37.16
N ALA A 122 -15.82 -19.74 38.16
CA ALA A 122 -16.04 -20.62 39.35
C ALA A 122 -15.98 -22.18 39.18
N PRO A 123 -15.91 -22.96 40.29
CA PRO A 123 -14.72 -23.69 40.79
C PRO A 123 -14.80 -25.23 40.66
N PRO A 124 -13.78 -26.01 41.07
CA PRO A 124 -13.75 -27.45 40.86
C PRO A 124 -14.51 -28.19 41.97
N ASP A 125 -15.50 -29.00 41.59
CA ASP A 125 -15.83 -30.32 42.16
C ASP A 125 -17.22 -30.75 41.70
N ALA A 126 -17.29 -31.81 40.89
CA ALA A 126 -18.41 -32.75 40.83
C ALA A 126 -18.06 -33.89 39.87
N GLN A 127 -17.69 -35.04 40.44
CA GLN A 127 -17.78 -36.33 39.76
C GLN A 127 -19.26 -36.64 39.48
N VAL A 128 -19.63 -36.95 38.24
CA VAL A 128 -20.78 -37.81 37.94
C VAL A 128 -20.45 -38.70 36.75
N ALA A 129 -20.37 -40.00 37.02
CA ALA A 129 -20.32 -41.08 36.04
C ALA A 129 -21.62 -41.12 35.21
N GLY A 130 -21.54 -41.41 33.91
CA GLY A 130 -22.76 -41.63 33.12
C GLY A 130 -22.58 -41.91 31.63
N ARG A 131 -22.45 -43.20 31.30
CA ARG A 131 -22.93 -43.89 30.08
C ARG A 131 -22.41 -43.43 28.69
N ALA A 132 -21.63 -44.33 28.11
CA ALA A 132 -21.49 -44.51 26.67
C ALA A 132 -22.86 -44.65 25.98
N SER A 133 -23.06 -43.94 24.87
CA SER A 133 -24.11 -44.21 23.89
C SER A 133 -23.47 -44.26 22.50
N THR A 134 -23.42 -45.47 21.96
CA THR A 134 -22.89 -45.80 20.63
C THR A 134 -24.04 -45.74 19.64
N ASP A 135 -24.43 -44.54 19.18
CA ASP A 135 -25.31 -44.44 18.00
C ASP A 135 -25.24 -43.04 17.35
N ALA A 136 -24.24 -42.83 16.49
CA ALA A 136 -24.03 -41.56 15.78
C ALA A 136 -24.11 -41.63 14.24
N PRO A 137 -23.90 -42.76 13.53
CA PRO A 137 -23.85 -42.69 12.06
C PRO A 137 -25.24 -42.65 11.41
N ARG A 138 -26.31 -43.12 12.07
CA ARG A 138 -27.64 -43.24 11.46
C ARG A 138 -28.45 -41.93 11.38
N MET A 139 -28.17 -40.98 12.28
CA MET A 139 -28.95 -39.74 12.38
C MET A 139 -28.56 -38.71 11.31
N VAL A 140 -27.33 -38.77 10.79
CA VAL A 140 -26.81 -37.85 9.77
C VAL A 140 -27.38 -38.15 8.37
N GLU A 141 -27.59 -39.43 8.02
CA GLU A 141 -28.20 -39.82 6.74
C GLU A 141 -29.70 -39.48 6.66
N ALA A 142 -30.43 -39.61 7.77
CA ALA A 142 -31.85 -39.23 7.83
C ALA A 142 -32.04 -37.71 7.67
N SER A 143 -31.16 -36.90 8.29
CA SER A 143 -31.21 -35.43 8.15
C SER A 143 -30.91 -34.98 6.71
N ARG A 144 -29.89 -35.56 6.06
CA ARG A 144 -29.53 -35.24 4.67
C ARG A 144 -30.64 -35.58 3.67
N SER A 145 -31.35 -36.68 3.90
CA SER A 145 -32.48 -37.10 3.05
C SER A 145 -33.69 -36.17 3.21
N GLY A 146 -33.93 -35.67 4.42
CA GLY A 146 -34.96 -34.66 4.68
C GLY A 146 -34.69 -33.33 3.99
N ASP A 147 -33.44 -32.86 4.02
CA ASP A 147 -33.04 -31.60 3.39
C ASP A 147 -33.21 -31.63 1.87
N PHE A 148 -32.94 -32.78 1.23
CA PHE A 148 -33.14 -32.96 -0.20
C PHE A 148 -34.62 -32.93 -0.61
N ALA A 149 -35.50 -33.57 0.17
CA ALA A 149 -36.94 -33.57 -0.09
C ALA A 149 -37.57 -32.18 0.06
N VAL A 150 -37.05 -31.36 0.99
CA VAL A 150 -37.47 -29.96 1.14
C VAL A 150 -37.05 -29.12 -0.06
N LEU A 151 -35.84 -29.36 -0.59
CA LEU A 151 -35.34 -28.63 -1.75
C LEU A 151 -36.15 -28.95 -3.02
N GLU A 152 -36.48 -30.22 -3.25
CA GLU A 152 -37.27 -30.67 -4.40
C GLU A 152 -38.70 -30.13 -4.38
N ARG A 153 -39.29 -30.01 -3.18
CA ARG A 153 -40.61 -29.37 -2.99
C ARG A 153 -40.56 -27.86 -3.28
N ARG A 154 -39.49 -27.17 -2.88
CA ARG A 154 -39.34 -25.74 -3.21
C ARG A 154 -39.11 -25.51 -4.70
N LEU A 155 -38.38 -26.40 -5.36
CA LEU A 155 -38.13 -26.29 -6.79
C LEU A 155 -39.43 -26.45 -7.59
N SER A 156 -40.26 -27.43 -7.22
CA SER A 156 -41.56 -27.65 -7.87
C SER A 156 -42.57 -26.51 -7.58
N GLU A 157 -42.54 -25.91 -6.39
CA GLU A 157 -43.31 -24.69 -6.10
C GLU A 157 -42.89 -23.49 -6.97
N ILE A 158 -41.59 -23.32 -7.19
CA ILE A 158 -41.05 -22.25 -8.05
C ILE A 158 -41.41 -22.48 -9.52
N GLU A 159 -41.30 -23.72 -10.00
CA GLU A 159 -41.67 -24.08 -11.37
C GLU A 159 -43.17 -23.90 -11.63
N PHE A 160 -44.02 -24.24 -10.65
CA PHE A 160 -45.46 -23.98 -10.73
C PHE A 160 -45.76 -22.48 -10.74
N ALA A 161 -45.10 -21.70 -9.88
CA ALA A 161 -45.23 -20.24 -9.85
C ALA A 161 -44.72 -19.54 -11.12
N LEU A 162 -43.76 -20.14 -11.83
CA LEU A 162 -43.25 -19.67 -13.12
C LEU A 162 -44.13 -20.10 -14.30
N GLY A 163 -44.81 -21.25 -14.20
CA GLY A 163 -45.77 -21.74 -15.19
C GLY A 163 -47.06 -20.91 -15.23
N GLU A 164 -47.39 -20.24 -14.13
CA GLU A 164 -48.55 -19.35 -13.99
C GLU A 164 -48.12 -17.88 -14.21
N ALA A 165 -47.51 -17.61 -15.38
CA ALA A 165 -47.15 -16.25 -15.75
C ALA A 165 -48.41 -15.36 -15.91
N PRO A 166 -48.49 -14.17 -15.27
CA PRO A 166 -49.56 -13.22 -15.54
C PRO A 166 -49.45 -12.67 -16.97
N PRO A 167 -50.55 -12.20 -17.59
CA PRO A 167 -50.53 -11.72 -18.96
C PRO A 167 -49.52 -10.57 -19.14
N ALA A 168 -48.91 -10.50 -20.32
CA ALA A 168 -47.85 -9.57 -20.74
C ALA A 168 -48.04 -8.07 -20.42
N ALA A 169 -49.21 -7.65 -19.92
CA ALA A 169 -49.50 -6.30 -19.49
C ALA A 169 -48.64 -5.82 -18.30
N THR A 170 -48.24 -6.70 -17.38
CA THR A 170 -47.39 -6.33 -16.23
C THR A 170 -45.93 -6.09 -16.61
N LEU A 171 -45.43 -6.76 -17.65
CA LEU A 171 -44.08 -6.51 -18.20
C LEU A 171 -44.02 -5.16 -18.94
N GLN A 172 -45.11 -4.76 -19.61
CA GLN A 172 -45.22 -3.41 -20.19
C GLN A 172 -45.23 -2.31 -19.13
N ALA A 173 -45.90 -2.53 -17.99
CA ALA A 173 -45.95 -1.56 -16.88
C ALA A 173 -44.57 -1.37 -16.21
N ALA A 174 -43.78 -2.44 -16.06
CA ALA A 174 -42.40 -2.36 -15.59
C ALA A 174 -41.49 -1.64 -16.62
N SER A 175 -41.79 -1.77 -17.91
CA SER A 175 -41.07 -1.11 -19.01
C SER A 175 -41.44 0.36 -19.22
N THR A 176 -42.55 0.83 -18.64
CA THR A 176 -43.00 2.23 -18.69
C THR A 176 -42.48 3.10 -17.55
N SER A 177 -41.78 2.54 -16.56
CA SER A 177 -40.89 3.35 -15.73
C SER A 177 -39.56 3.59 -16.47
N ARG A 178 -39.65 4.17 -17.68
CA ARG A 178 -38.49 4.78 -18.32
C ARG A 178 -38.21 6.03 -17.49
N MET A 179 -37.23 5.96 -16.59
CA MET A 179 -36.75 7.13 -15.84
C MET A 179 -36.65 8.29 -16.82
N SER A 180 -37.36 9.39 -16.53
CA SER A 180 -37.31 10.57 -17.38
C SER A 180 -35.87 11.02 -17.57
N ASP A 181 -35.51 11.63 -18.71
CA ASP A 181 -34.15 12.15 -18.94
C ASP A 181 -33.67 13.06 -17.80
N ALA A 182 -34.58 13.82 -17.19
CA ALA A 182 -34.30 14.65 -16.02
C ALA A 182 -33.87 13.84 -14.78
N GLU A 183 -34.45 12.65 -14.61
CA GLU A 183 -34.13 11.71 -13.54
C GLU A 183 -32.83 10.95 -13.80
N ILE A 184 -32.54 10.62 -15.06
CA ILE A 184 -31.24 10.07 -15.47
C ILE A 184 -30.13 11.09 -15.20
N LEU A 185 -30.29 12.35 -15.62
CA LEU A 185 -29.31 13.41 -15.37
C LEU A 185 -29.12 13.72 -13.88
N ARG A 186 -30.18 13.58 -13.06
CA ARG A 186 -30.07 13.69 -11.60
C ARG A 186 -29.25 12.53 -11.02
N ARG A 187 -29.49 11.31 -11.50
CA ARG A 187 -28.75 10.11 -11.07
C ARG A 187 -27.28 10.16 -11.48
N VAL A 188 -26.98 10.61 -12.69
CA VAL A 188 -25.59 10.78 -13.16
C VAL A 188 -24.85 11.81 -12.32
N ARG A 189 -25.45 12.98 -12.04
CA ARG A 189 -24.83 13.98 -11.16
C ARG A 189 -24.58 13.44 -9.75
N GLN A 190 -25.50 12.65 -9.20
CA GLN A 190 -25.30 11.99 -7.93
C GLN A 190 -24.13 10.99 -7.97
N ILE A 191 -24.04 10.16 -9.00
CA ILE A 191 -22.95 9.19 -9.16
C ILE A 191 -21.59 9.88 -9.34
N VAL A 192 -21.55 11.00 -10.08
CA VAL A 192 -20.33 11.80 -10.25
C VAL A 192 -19.89 12.40 -8.93
N GLY A 193 -20.79 13.03 -8.17
CA GLY A 193 -20.46 13.55 -6.83
C GLY A 193 -19.97 12.45 -5.87
N ASP A 194 -20.62 11.29 -5.88
CA ASP A 194 -20.19 10.13 -5.08
C ASP A 194 -18.81 9.59 -5.53
N ALA A 195 -18.51 9.66 -6.83
CA ALA A 195 -17.22 9.26 -7.38
C ALA A 195 -16.12 10.27 -7.04
N GLU A 196 -16.39 11.56 -7.12
CA GLU A 196 -15.47 12.63 -6.73
C GLU A 196 -15.11 12.53 -5.24
N ALA A 197 -16.11 12.35 -4.36
CA ALA A 197 -15.86 12.15 -2.92
C ALA A 197 -14.99 10.90 -2.63
N ARG A 198 -15.19 9.81 -3.37
CA ARG A 198 -14.33 8.61 -3.29
C ARG A 198 -12.93 8.86 -3.84
N GLN A 199 -12.78 9.69 -4.88
CA GLN A 199 -11.49 10.04 -5.44
C GLN A 199 -10.69 10.94 -4.50
N GLU A 200 -11.32 11.96 -3.90
CA GLU A 200 -10.69 12.85 -2.92
C GLU A 200 -10.11 12.08 -1.73
N THR A 201 -10.90 11.17 -1.15
CA THR A 201 -10.46 10.34 -0.03
C THR A 201 -9.34 9.36 -0.41
N ALA A 202 -9.39 8.79 -1.62
CA ALA A 202 -8.33 7.92 -2.12
C ALA A 202 -7.02 8.69 -2.38
N VAL A 203 -7.10 9.91 -2.92
CA VAL A 203 -5.93 10.78 -3.16
C VAL A 203 -5.31 11.21 -1.84
N ALA A 204 -6.10 11.63 -0.86
CA ALA A 204 -5.60 12.00 0.47
C ALA A 204 -4.87 10.85 1.16
N ARG A 205 -5.40 9.62 1.06
CA ARG A 205 -4.72 8.43 1.61
C ARG A 205 -3.40 8.15 0.90
N ARG A 206 -3.36 8.22 -0.44
CA ARG A 206 -2.12 8.05 -1.21
C ARG A 206 -1.06 9.09 -0.85
N MET A 207 -1.45 10.36 -0.68
CA MET A 207 -0.51 11.41 -0.25
C MET A 207 0.08 11.13 1.13
N LEU A 208 -0.72 10.65 2.09
CA LEU A 208 -0.23 10.27 3.42
C LEU A 208 0.77 9.11 3.35
N ASP A 209 0.55 8.13 2.48
CA ASP A 209 1.47 7.00 2.31
C ASP A 209 2.81 7.47 1.71
N VAL A 210 2.79 8.35 0.71
CA VAL A 210 4.01 8.95 0.14
C VAL A 210 4.82 9.72 1.19
N VAL A 211 4.15 10.52 2.04
CA VAL A 211 4.83 11.26 3.12
C VAL A 211 5.49 10.29 4.11
N ARG A 212 4.83 9.19 4.45
CA ARG A 212 5.39 8.15 5.34
C ARG A 212 6.57 7.42 4.74
N ASP A 213 6.60 7.23 3.44
CA ASP A 213 7.71 6.59 2.74
C ASP A 213 8.93 7.52 2.68
N PHE A 214 8.73 8.81 2.38
CA PHE A 214 9.80 9.82 2.43
C PHE A 214 10.43 9.93 3.82
N GLU A 215 9.61 9.96 4.87
CA GLU A 215 10.11 10.04 6.25
C GLU A 215 10.88 8.77 6.64
N ARG A 216 10.48 7.59 6.14
CA ARG A 216 11.24 6.34 6.31
C ARG A 216 12.58 6.40 5.60
N GLN A 217 12.61 6.82 4.35
CA GLN A 217 13.85 6.95 3.58
C GLN A 217 14.80 7.94 4.23
N ARG A 218 14.31 9.11 4.64
CA ARG A 218 15.10 10.11 5.35
C ARG A 218 15.75 9.55 6.61
N ARG A 219 15.03 8.75 7.41
CA ARG A 219 15.59 8.13 8.62
C ARG A 219 16.68 7.12 8.30
N THR A 220 16.50 6.32 7.25
CA THR A 220 17.53 5.40 6.77
C THR A 220 18.77 6.15 6.29
N ASP A 221 18.58 7.23 5.53
CA ASP A 221 19.69 8.05 5.01
C ASP A 221 20.47 8.71 6.16
N VAL A 222 19.76 9.26 7.15
CA VAL A 222 20.39 9.85 8.34
C VAL A 222 21.19 8.79 9.11
N ALA A 223 20.67 7.56 9.25
CA ALA A 223 21.38 6.48 9.91
C ALA A 223 22.66 6.09 9.14
N LEU A 224 22.60 6.02 7.80
CA LEU A 224 23.76 5.74 6.96
C LEU A 224 24.82 6.85 7.07
N ILE A 225 24.41 8.12 7.07
CA ILE A 225 25.34 9.26 7.23
C ILE A 225 26.00 9.21 8.61
N GLN A 226 25.25 8.96 9.68
CA GLN A 226 25.82 8.85 11.03
C GLN A 226 26.82 7.70 11.13
N GLN A 227 26.51 6.55 10.54
CA GLN A 227 27.42 5.40 10.49
C GLN A 227 28.69 5.72 9.68
N GLY A 228 28.56 6.40 8.54
CA GLY A 228 29.68 6.84 7.73
C GLY A 228 30.60 7.78 8.50
N ILE A 229 30.06 8.81 9.15
CA ILE A 229 30.82 9.76 9.97
C ILE A 229 31.57 9.02 11.10
N GLY A 230 30.93 8.06 11.77
CA GLY A 230 31.56 7.25 12.80
C GLY A 230 32.76 6.44 12.29
N GLN A 231 32.67 5.86 11.10
CA GLN A 231 33.79 5.14 10.49
C GLN A 231 34.98 6.06 10.18
N TYR A 232 34.74 7.24 9.60
CA TYR A 232 35.82 8.19 9.28
C TYR A 232 36.52 8.71 10.54
N GLN A 233 35.76 8.97 11.61
CA GLN A 233 36.35 9.35 12.90
C GLN A 233 37.20 8.21 13.48
N GLY A 234 36.74 6.97 13.38
CA GLY A 234 37.50 5.79 13.78
C GLY A 234 38.84 5.66 13.04
N LEU A 235 38.81 5.73 11.71
CA LEU A 235 40.01 5.66 10.86
C LEU A 235 40.99 6.80 11.17
N THR A 236 40.49 8.03 11.26
CA THR A 236 41.32 9.20 11.57
C THR A 236 42.00 9.07 12.93
N ASN A 237 41.27 8.59 13.95
CA ASN A 237 41.84 8.36 15.28
C ASN A 237 42.91 7.27 15.26
N THR A 238 42.73 6.21 14.47
CA THR A 238 43.75 5.16 14.32
C THR A 238 45.00 5.66 13.62
N GLU A 239 44.88 6.48 12.57
CA GLU A 239 46.03 7.09 11.89
C GLU A 239 46.76 8.08 12.80
N ILE A 240 46.04 8.90 13.57
CA ILE A 240 46.64 9.83 14.54
C ILE A 240 47.39 9.05 15.63
N ALA A 241 46.84 7.93 16.11
CA ALA A 241 47.51 7.08 17.09
C ALA A 241 48.80 6.46 16.53
N GLN A 242 48.76 5.92 15.32
CA GLN A 242 49.95 5.38 14.64
C GLN A 242 51.02 6.45 14.40
N ASN A 243 50.61 7.65 14.00
CA ASN A 243 51.55 8.75 13.75
C ASN A 243 52.22 9.23 15.04
N ARG A 244 51.47 9.30 16.16
CA ARG A 244 52.04 9.55 17.50
C ARG A 244 53.03 8.48 17.93
N ASP A 245 52.72 7.21 17.70
CA ASP A 245 53.63 6.10 18.03
C ASP A 245 54.91 6.17 17.20
N MET A 246 54.81 6.47 15.90
CA MET A 246 55.97 6.66 15.03
C MET A 246 56.86 7.81 15.51
N LEU A 247 56.27 8.96 15.86
CA LEU A 247 57.00 10.10 16.41
C LEU A 247 57.71 9.75 17.72
N ASN A 248 57.05 9.01 18.62
CA ASN A 248 57.65 8.56 19.87
C ASN A 248 58.82 7.61 19.65
N GLN A 249 58.75 6.73 18.65
CA GLN A 249 59.87 5.85 18.27
C GLN A 249 61.06 6.64 17.74
N LEU A 250 60.82 7.64 16.89
CA LEU A 250 61.87 8.53 16.36
C LEU A 250 62.55 9.33 17.48
N VAL A 251 61.79 9.89 18.42
CA VAL A 251 62.34 10.61 19.58
C VAL A 251 63.22 9.70 20.44
N ARG A 252 62.78 8.46 20.68
CA ARG A 252 63.53 7.47 21.48
C ARG A 252 64.80 6.99 20.78
N ALA A 253 64.75 6.84 19.45
CA ALA A 253 65.92 6.52 18.64
C ALA A 253 66.92 7.69 18.58
N ALA A 254 66.45 8.93 18.56
CA ALA A 254 67.30 10.11 18.61
C ALA A 254 67.99 10.27 19.98
N SER A 255 67.26 10.09 21.09
CA SER A 255 67.82 10.22 22.44
C SER A 255 68.91 9.18 22.72
N SER A 256 68.68 7.92 22.34
CA SER A 256 69.67 6.84 22.50
C SER A 256 70.93 7.01 21.66
N ARG A 257 70.90 7.83 20.60
CA ARG A 257 72.08 8.13 19.78
C ARG A 257 72.95 9.24 20.38
N GLN A 258 72.44 10.01 21.34
CA GLN A 258 73.14 11.15 21.96
C GLN A 258 73.92 10.76 23.23
N GLU A 259 73.67 9.58 23.80
CA GLU A 259 74.40 9.03 24.97
C GLU A 259 75.62 8.15 24.60
N LYS A 260 75.96 8.03 23.31
CA LYS A 260 77.19 7.38 22.82
C LYS A 260 78.16 8.41 22.25
#